data_AF-A0A6N8UVY2-F1
#
_entry.id   AF-A0A6N8UVY2-F1
#
_cell.length_a   1.000
_cell.length_b   1.000
_cell.length_c   1.000
_cell.angle_alpha   90.00
_cell.angle_beta   90.00
_cell.angle_gamma   90.00
#
_symmetry.space_group_name_H-M   'P 1'
#
loop_
_entity.id
_entity.type
_entity.pdbx_description
1 polymer ?
#
loop_
_entity_poly.entity_id
_entity_poly.type
_entity_poly.pdbx_seq_one_letter_code
_entity_poly.pdbx_strand_id
1 'polypeptide(L)'
;GGNPGNVIQVDGMCVQAKDGLRFADEFIRHKVLDCVGDLYLAGAPLLGRVTFVRGGHELNRRLLSAIFSEPANWERSTCPPASGTWAGTAARVAVA
;
A
#
# COMPACT_ATOMS: atom_id res chain seq x y z
N GLY A 1 -13.76 9.23 -18.10
CA GLY A 1 -13.94 8.57 -16.79
C GLY A 1 -13.52 9.45 -15.63
N GLY A 2 -12.32 10.05 -15.68
CA GLY A 2 -11.88 11.02 -14.67
C GLY A 2 -12.62 12.36 -14.77
N ASN A 3 -12.97 12.93 -13.63
CA ASN A 3 -13.49 14.28 -13.45
C ASN A 3 -13.03 14.84 -12.08
N PRO A 4 -13.13 16.15 -11.80
CA PRO A 4 -12.65 16.73 -10.55
C PRO A 4 -13.29 16.18 -9.26
N GLY A 5 -14.39 15.43 -9.36
CA GLY A 5 -15.02 14.74 -8.23
C GLY A 5 -14.37 13.40 -7.87
N ASN A 6 -13.52 12.82 -8.73
CA ASN A 6 -12.84 11.54 -8.48
C ASN A 6 -11.33 11.54 -8.73
N VAL A 7 -10.78 12.58 -9.36
CA VAL A 7 -9.34 12.71 -9.59
C VAL A 7 -8.86 14.13 -9.24
N ILE A 8 -7.63 14.21 -8.78
CA ILE A 8 -6.89 15.46 -8.66
C ILE A 8 -6.17 15.66 -9.99
N GLN A 9 -6.52 16.72 -10.72
CA GLN A 9 -5.85 17.09 -11.95
C GLN A 9 -4.78 18.13 -11.64
N VAL A 10 -3.59 17.96 -12.21
CA VAL A 10 -2.47 18.90 -12.06
C VAL A 10 -2.08 19.39 -13.45
N ASP A 11 -2.10 20.70 -13.65
CA ASP A 11 -1.67 21.37 -14.88
C ASP A 11 -0.61 22.42 -14.53
N GLY A 12 0.66 22.09 -14.78
CA GLY A 12 1.80 22.88 -14.33
C GLY A 12 1.77 23.10 -12.81
N MET A 13 1.55 24.34 -12.38
CA MET A 13 1.43 24.73 -10.97
C MET A 13 -0.03 24.83 -10.48
N CYS A 14 -1.00 24.58 -11.36
CA CYS A 14 -2.41 24.62 -11.02
C CYS A 14 -2.88 23.22 -10.57
N VAL A 15 -3.45 23.14 -9.37
CA VAL A 15 -4.10 21.93 -8.85
C VAL A 15 -5.60 22.13 -8.93
N GLN A 16 -6.29 21.25 -9.66
CA GLN A 16 -7.74 21.26 -9.84
C GLN A 16 -8.36 20.00 -9.25
N ALA A 17 -9.16 20.19 -8.21
CA ALA A 17 -9.99 19.18 -7.57
C ALA A 17 -11.28 19.85 -7.09
N LYS A 18 -12.39 19.11 -6.98
CA LYS A 18 -13.72 19.67 -6.67
C LYS A 18 -13.71 20.63 -5.48
N ASP A 19 -13.07 20.24 -4.39
CA ASP A 19 -13.00 21.00 -3.13
C ASP A 19 -11.55 21.33 -2.75
N GLY A 20 -10.64 21.34 -3.72
CA GLY A 20 -9.19 21.40 -3.49
C GLY A 20 -8.61 20.09 -2.95
N LEU A 21 -7.40 20.15 -2.38
CA LEU A 21 -6.77 19.00 -1.73
C LEU A 21 -7.42 18.73 -0.37
N ARG A 22 -7.71 17.47 -0.07
CA ARG A 22 -8.15 17.02 1.25
C ARG A 22 -7.04 17.17 2.29
N PHE A 23 -5.80 17.06 1.83
CA PHE A 23 -4.60 17.18 2.64
C PHE A 23 -3.48 17.88 1.89
N ALA A 24 -2.66 18.67 2.60
CA ALA A 24 -1.51 19.35 2.00
C ALA A 24 -0.52 18.39 1.31
N ASP A 25 -0.43 17.15 1.80
CA ASP A 25 0.45 16.07 1.34
C ASP A 25 -0.34 14.92 0.67
N GLU A 26 -1.51 15.20 0.08
CA GLU A 26 -2.40 14.18 -0.49
C GLU A 26 -1.72 13.32 -1.58
N PHE A 27 -0.84 13.91 -2.40
CA PHE A 27 -0.10 13.17 -3.43
C PHE A 27 0.75 12.03 -2.87
N ILE A 28 1.48 12.26 -1.76
CA ILE A 28 2.31 11.23 -1.16
C ILE A 28 1.44 10.22 -0.38
N ARG A 29 0.36 10.67 0.26
CA ARG A 29 -0.61 9.75 0.90
C ARG A 29 -1.25 8.81 -0.11
N HIS A 30 -1.56 9.28 -1.31
CA HIS A 30 -2.05 8.44 -2.39
C HIS A 30 -1.00 7.40 -2.82
N LYS A 31 0.29 7.77 -2.91
CA LYS A 31 1.36 6.79 -3.19
C LYS A 31 1.55 5.76 -2.09
N VAL A 32 1.36 6.15 -0.83
CA VAL A 32 1.33 5.20 0.29
C VAL A 32 0.11 4.28 0.16
N LEU A 33 -1.06 4.81 -0.20
CA LEU A 33 -2.27 4.03 -0.43
C LEU A 33 -2.11 3.04 -1.59
N ASP A 34 -1.51 3.47 -2.71
CA ASP A 34 -1.13 2.61 -3.85
C ASP A 34 -0.25 1.46 -3.36
N CYS A 35 0.79 1.77 -2.56
CA CYS A 35 1.72 0.78 -2.02
C CYS A 35 1.00 -0.23 -1.10
N VAL A 36 0.12 0.23 -0.21
CA VAL A 36 -0.68 -0.66 0.65
C VAL A 36 -1.57 -1.58 -0.19
N GLY A 37 -2.21 -1.04 -1.24
CA GLY A 37 -3.05 -1.82 -2.17
C GLY A 37 -2.25 -2.87 -2.93
N ASP A 38 -1.09 -2.49 -3.49
CA ASP A 38 -0.22 -3.40 -4.23
C ASP A 38 0.30 -4.52 -3.32
N LEU A 39 0.72 -4.20 -2.09
CA LEU A 39 1.21 -5.18 -1.12
C LEU A 39 0.12 -6.15 -0.65
N TYR A 40 -1.14 -5.74 -0.70
CA TYR A 40 -2.28 -6.61 -0.38
C TYR A 40 -2.42 -7.77 -1.38
N LEU A 41 -1.85 -7.66 -2.58
CA LEU A 41 -1.77 -8.76 -3.55
C LEU A 41 -0.89 -9.93 -3.09
N ALA A 42 -0.18 -9.80 -1.97
CA ALA A 42 0.47 -10.91 -1.28
C ALA A 42 -0.51 -12.02 -0.83
N GLY A 43 -1.82 -11.73 -0.81
CA GLY A 43 -2.88 -12.68 -0.44
C GLY A 43 -3.09 -12.83 1.07
N ALA A 44 -2.34 -12.09 1.87
CA ALA A 44 -2.37 -12.12 3.33
C ALA A 44 -1.79 -10.81 3.90
N PRO A 45 -2.27 -10.28 5.05
CA PRO A 45 -1.67 -9.10 5.66
C PRO A 45 -0.17 -9.26 5.94
N LEU A 46 0.66 -8.38 5.39
CA LEU A 46 2.11 -8.43 5.65
C LEU A 46 2.41 -7.94 7.08
N LEU A 47 3.33 -8.63 7.74
CA LEU A 47 3.94 -8.17 8.99
C LEU A 47 5.41 -7.83 8.71
N GLY A 48 5.71 -6.54 8.57
CA GLY A 48 7.06 -6.10 8.26
C GLY A 48 7.14 -4.58 8.16
N ARG A 49 8.33 -4.09 7.82
CA ARG A 49 8.59 -2.67 7.60
C ARG A 49 8.96 -2.45 6.13
N VAL A 50 8.19 -1.62 5.45
CA VAL A 50 8.46 -1.22 4.06
C VAL A 50 9.01 0.20 4.05
N THR A 51 10.14 0.40 3.37
CA THR A 51 10.69 1.73 3.07
C THR A 51 10.46 2.03 1.60
N PHE A 52 9.84 3.15 1.31
CA PHE A 52 9.40 3.49 -0.04
C PHE A 52 10.05 4.80 -0.50
N VAL A 53 10.86 4.74 -1.55
CA VAL A 53 11.54 5.91 -2.13
C VAL A 53 11.22 5.95 -3.62
N ARG A 54 10.45 6.97 -4.05
CA ARG A 54 10.04 7.16 -5.45
C ARG A 54 9.46 5.90 -6.11
N GLY A 55 8.74 5.08 -5.34
CA GLY A 55 8.22 3.83 -5.86
C GLY A 55 6.96 4.02 -6.71
N GLY A 56 6.49 2.90 -7.25
CA GLY A 56 5.27 2.78 -8.03
C GLY A 56 4.91 1.31 -8.20
N HIS A 57 3.81 1.05 -8.90
CA HIS A 57 3.23 -0.30 -8.99
C HIS A 57 4.22 -1.37 -9.43
N GLU A 58 5.06 -1.10 -10.44
CA GLU A 58 6.07 -2.08 -10.88
C GLU A 58 7.14 -2.36 -9.82
N LEU A 59 7.56 -1.36 -9.04
CA LEU A 59 8.54 -1.57 -7.97
C LEU A 59 7.91 -2.37 -6.81
N ASN A 60 6.66 -2.08 -6.46
CA ASN A 60 5.91 -2.82 -5.44
C ASN A 60 5.71 -4.29 -5.85
N ARG A 61 5.38 -4.53 -7.13
CA ARG A 61 5.27 -5.87 -7.70
C ARG A 61 6.60 -6.62 -7.66
N ARG A 62 7.71 -5.96 -8.01
CA ARG A 62 9.06 -6.55 -7.91
C ARG A 62 9.45 -6.89 -6.48
N LEU A 63 9.10 -6.03 -5.52
CA LEU A 63 9.31 -6.30 -4.09
C LEU A 63 8.58 -7.58 -3.68
N LEU A 64 7.29 -7.72 -3.99
CA LEU A 64 6.55 -8.96 -3.71
C LEU A 64 7.16 -10.17 -4.42
N SER A 65 7.54 -10.02 -5.69
CA SER A 65 8.20 -11.10 -6.44
C SER A 65 9.52 -11.55 -5.80
N ALA A 66 10.29 -10.63 -5.22
CA ALA A 66 11.54 -10.93 -4.52
C ALA A 66 11.30 -11.57 -3.14
N ILE A 67 10.26 -11.14 -2.42
CA ILE A 67 9.85 -11.78 -1.16
C ILE A 67 9.44 -13.23 -1.42
N PHE A 68 8.64 -13.49 -2.46
CA PHE A 68 8.12 -14.82 -2.75
C PHE A 68 9.04 -15.70 -3.60
N SER A 69 10.19 -15.20 -4.07
CA SER A 69 11.12 -16.00 -4.88
C SER A 69 11.82 -17.08 -4.06
N GLU A 70 12.00 -16.87 -2.75
CA GLU A 70 12.69 -17.79 -1.84
C GLU A 70 11.87 -18.01 -0.56
N PRO A 71 11.64 -19.25 -0.12
CA PRO A 71 10.94 -19.53 1.13
C PRO A 71 11.63 -18.96 2.37
N ALA A 72 12.94 -18.70 2.34
CA ALA A 72 13.68 -18.13 3.46
C ALA A 72 13.37 -16.63 3.72
N ASN A 73 12.84 -15.92 2.72
CA ASN A 73 12.52 -14.50 2.85
C ASN A 73 11.23 -14.27 3.62
N TRP A 74 10.42 -15.31 3.86
CA TRP A 74 9.16 -15.15 4.53
C TRP A 74 8.65 -16.36 5.31
N GLU A 75 7.82 -16.09 6.32
CA GLU A 75 7.15 -17.11 7.11
C GLU A 75 5.65 -16.83 7.23
N ARG A 76 4.82 -17.89 7.19
CA ARG A 76 3.41 -17.79 7.59
C ARG A 76 3.29 -17.87 9.10
N SER A 77 2.79 -16.81 9.70
CA SER A 77 2.48 -16.79 11.12
C SER A 77 1.00 -16.49 11.37
N THR A 78 0.43 -17.12 12.39
CA THR A 78 -0.88 -16.77 12.95
C THR A 78 -0.67 -15.79 14.09
N CYS A 79 -1.18 -14.57 13.95
CA CYS A 79 -1.24 -13.63 15.06
C CYS A 79 -2.58 -13.84 15.78
N PRO A 80 -2.61 -14.09 17.11
CA PRO A 80 -3.87 -14.10 17.84
C PRO A 80 -4.57 -12.75 17.65
N PRO A 81 -5.92 -12.72 17.61
CA PRO A 81 -6.64 -11.46 17.49
C PRO A 81 -6.16 -10.51 18.57
N ALA A 82 -5.80 -9.29 18.19
CA ALA A 82 -5.48 -8.25 19.16
C ALA A 82 -6.63 -8.19 20.17
N SER A 83 -6.32 -8.07 21.46
CA SER A 83 -7.31 -8.03 22.54
C SER A 83 -8.32 -6.88 22.41
N GLY A 84 -8.21 -6.03 21.39
CA GLY A 84 -9.29 -5.21 20.85
C GLY A 84 -9.54 -5.51 19.37
N THR A 85 -10.67 -6.17 19.08
CA THR A 85 -11.43 -6.17 17.82
C THR A 85 -10.67 -5.90 16.51
N TRP A 86 -10.16 -6.96 15.88
CA TRP A 86 -10.17 -7.11 14.41
C TRP A 86 -10.51 -8.57 14.09
N ALA A 87 -11.78 -8.84 13.76
CA ALA A 87 -12.27 -10.16 13.39
C ALA A 87 -11.94 -10.44 11.93
N GLY A 88 -10.77 -11.04 11.68
CA GLY A 88 -10.40 -11.58 10.38
C GLY A 88 -9.26 -12.58 10.56
N THR A 89 -9.38 -13.75 9.91
CA THR A 89 -8.30 -14.73 9.84
C THR A 89 -7.18 -14.15 8.98
N ALA A 90 -6.29 -13.37 9.60
CA ALA A 90 -5.12 -12.81 8.94
C ALA A 90 -3.99 -13.84 9.01
N ALA A 91 -3.79 -14.61 7.95
CA ALA A 91 -2.48 -15.22 7.71
C ALA A 91 -1.49 -14.07 7.49
N ARG A 92 -0.40 -14.00 8.26
CA ARG A 92 0.60 -12.94 8.10
C ARG A 92 1.85 -13.50 7.45
N VAL A 93 2.38 -12.77 6.47
CA VAL A 93 3.69 -13.03 5.87
C VAL A 93 4.68 -12.13 6.61
N ALA A 94 5.51 -12.73 7.46
CA ALA A 94 6.65 -12.03 8.05
C ALA A 94 7.78 -12.00 7.01
N VAL A 95 8.33 -10.82 6.70
CA VAL A 95 9.47 -10.69 5.77
C VAL A 95 10.71 -10.41 6.61
N ALA A 96 11.72 -11.28 6.50
CA ALA A 96 13.01 -11.15 7.19
C ALA A 96 13.94 -10.14 6.49
#